data_AF-A0A1X4IXC8-F1
#
_entry.id   AF-A0A1X4IXC8-F1
#
_cell.length_a   1.000
_cell.length_b   1.000
_cell.length_c   1.000
_cell.angle_alpha   90.00
_cell.angle_beta   90.00
_cell.angle_gamma   90.00
#
_symmetry.space_group_name_H-M   'P 1'
#
loop_
_entity.id
_entity.type
_entity.pdbx_description
1 polymer ?
#
loop_
_entity_poly.entity_id
_entity_poly.type
_entity_poly.pdbx_seq_one_letter_code
_entity_poly.pdbx_strand_id
1 'polypeptide(L)'
;MFETSLTAADFLFLAKGAGMTIIVTAISVVIGTILGILFGVIRVQLGAILSAPLTFFLDIFRSVPLLIQLVLANAFLGMVLKLQLSGFFVACMVLSLYTSAYCAEIVRGGIDAVPATTRRAARSLGMTWVQDMRHIVMPLATRVALPSWIGLALGVMKDSALVYVVQVTELLKSTQILITRLQEPLFLLLICGAFYFIISFPLARFGGYLEKRWSND
;
A
#
# COMPACT_ATOMS: atom_id res chain seq x y z
N MET A 1 -26.64 -28.22 7.50
CA MET A 1 -25.37 -28.80 7.00
C MET A 1 -25.08 -28.10 5.68
N PHE A 2 -23.90 -27.49 5.52
CA PHE A 2 -23.50 -26.89 4.24
C PHE A 2 -23.24 -28.02 3.23
N GLU A 3 -24.27 -28.45 2.50
CA GLU A 3 -24.11 -29.31 1.33
C GLU A 3 -23.43 -28.49 0.24
N THR A 4 -22.11 -28.46 0.28
CA THR A 4 -21.31 -27.60 -0.59
C THR A 4 -21.10 -28.28 -1.92
N SER A 5 -21.61 -27.67 -2.98
CA SER A 5 -21.30 -27.98 -4.38
C SER A 5 -19.89 -27.53 -4.81
N LEU A 6 -19.04 -27.20 -3.83
CA LEU A 6 -17.67 -26.76 -4.06
C LEU A 6 -16.79 -27.93 -4.47
N THR A 7 -16.14 -27.75 -5.60
CA THR A 7 -15.18 -28.70 -6.14
C THR A 7 -13.76 -28.26 -5.84
N ALA A 8 -12.79 -29.18 -5.94
CA ALA A 8 -11.37 -28.84 -5.83
C ALA A 8 -10.95 -27.78 -6.89
N ALA A 9 -11.63 -27.72 -8.02
CA ALA A 9 -11.39 -26.71 -9.06
C ALA A 9 -11.78 -25.30 -8.59
N ASP A 10 -12.86 -25.16 -7.80
CA ASP A 10 -13.28 -23.87 -7.25
C ASP A 10 -12.27 -23.34 -6.22
N PHE A 11 -11.69 -24.24 -5.39
CA PHE A 11 -10.59 -23.88 -4.49
C PHE A 11 -9.33 -23.44 -5.23
N LEU A 12 -8.95 -24.15 -6.31
CA LEU A 12 -7.82 -23.76 -7.14
C LEU A 12 -8.06 -22.40 -7.83
N PHE A 13 -9.30 -22.12 -8.22
CA PHE A 13 -9.68 -20.83 -8.79
C PHE A 13 -9.53 -19.69 -7.78
N LEU A 14 -10.00 -19.87 -6.54
CA LEU A 14 -9.78 -18.92 -5.45
C LEU A 14 -8.29 -18.73 -5.14
N ALA A 15 -7.50 -19.81 -5.12
CA ALA A 15 -6.06 -19.73 -4.89
C ALA A 15 -5.33 -18.94 -5.99
N LYS A 16 -5.75 -19.06 -7.25
CA LYS A 16 -5.24 -18.22 -8.35
C LYS A 16 -5.61 -16.75 -8.15
N GLY A 17 -6.85 -16.47 -7.73
CA GLY A 17 -7.28 -15.12 -7.36
C GLY A 17 -6.44 -14.53 -6.23
N ALA A 18 -6.16 -15.31 -5.18
CA ALA A 18 -5.28 -14.94 -4.08
C ALA A 18 -3.84 -14.64 -4.56
N GLY A 19 -3.31 -15.44 -5.48
CA GLY A 19 -2.03 -15.17 -6.13
C GLY A 19 -2.02 -13.82 -6.86
N MET A 20 -3.10 -13.50 -7.58
CA MET A 20 -3.26 -12.19 -8.23
C MET A 20 -3.33 -11.03 -7.23
N THR A 21 -4.05 -11.19 -6.11
CA THR A 21 -4.07 -10.23 -5.00
C THR A 21 -2.65 -9.94 -4.49
N ILE A 22 -1.85 -10.98 -4.28
CA ILE A 22 -0.45 -10.85 -3.81
C ILE A 22 0.39 -10.10 -4.85
N ILE A 23 0.28 -10.45 -6.14
CA ILE A 23 1.07 -9.83 -7.21
C ILE A 23 0.75 -8.33 -7.33
N VAL A 24 -0.55 -7.98 -7.39
CA VAL A 24 -0.98 -6.57 -7.47
C VAL A 24 -0.48 -5.79 -6.26
N THR A 25 -0.66 -6.34 -5.06
CA THR A 25 -0.20 -5.72 -3.82
C THR A 25 1.32 -5.53 -3.82
N ALA A 26 2.08 -6.56 -4.17
CA ALA A 26 3.55 -6.51 -4.14
C ALA A 26 4.09 -5.44 -5.10
N ILE A 27 3.59 -5.39 -6.33
CA ILE A 27 3.99 -4.39 -7.32
C ILE A 27 3.65 -2.98 -6.82
N SER A 28 2.41 -2.77 -6.37
CA SER A 28 1.97 -1.46 -5.90
C SER A 28 2.69 -0.98 -4.65
N VAL A 29 2.97 -1.88 -3.71
CA VAL A 29 3.74 -1.56 -2.50
C VAL A 29 5.19 -1.22 -2.86
N VAL A 30 5.84 -2.01 -3.72
CA VAL A 30 7.24 -1.73 -4.11
C VAL A 30 7.36 -0.39 -4.84
N ILE A 31 6.55 -0.16 -5.87
CA ILE A 31 6.58 1.10 -6.64
C ILE A 31 6.16 2.27 -5.76
N GLY A 32 5.08 2.11 -5.00
CA GLY A 32 4.58 3.13 -4.08
C GLY A 32 5.58 3.50 -3.00
N THR A 33 6.35 2.53 -2.48
CA THR A 33 7.39 2.78 -1.49
C THR A 33 8.55 3.58 -2.08
N ILE A 34 9.00 3.22 -3.29
CA ILE A 34 10.08 3.95 -3.98
C ILE A 34 9.67 5.40 -4.22
N LEU A 35 8.47 5.62 -4.76
CA LEU A 35 7.94 6.96 -5.00
C LEU A 35 7.68 7.72 -3.69
N GLY A 36 7.17 7.04 -2.66
CA GLY A 36 6.90 7.62 -1.36
C GLY A 36 8.17 8.08 -0.64
N ILE A 37 9.26 7.30 -0.69
CA ILE A 37 10.57 7.70 -0.17
C ILE A 37 11.06 8.95 -0.91
N LEU A 38 10.98 8.96 -2.25
CA LEU A 38 11.40 10.10 -3.05
C LEU A 38 10.62 11.37 -2.67
N PHE A 39 9.28 11.29 -2.65
CA PHE A 39 8.43 12.44 -2.32
C PHE A 39 8.59 12.88 -0.86
N GLY A 40 8.71 11.94 0.08
CA GLY A 40 8.92 12.24 1.50
C GLY A 40 10.21 13.02 1.74
N VAL A 41 11.32 12.58 1.14
CA VAL A 41 12.61 13.27 1.23
C VAL A 41 12.56 14.65 0.57
N ILE A 42 11.95 14.77 -0.62
CA ILE A 42 11.79 16.06 -1.31
C ILE A 42 11.00 17.06 -0.44
N ARG A 43 9.92 16.61 0.22
CA ARG A 43 9.10 17.47 1.09
C ARG A 43 9.88 18.00 2.28
N VAL A 44 10.71 17.16 2.91
CA VAL A 44 11.60 17.61 4.00
C VAL A 44 12.65 18.61 3.49
N GLN A 45 13.19 18.39 2.29
CA GLN A 45 14.23 19.26 1.71
C GLN A 45 13.71 20.65 1.34
N LEU A 46 12.56 20.71 0.66
CA LEU A 46 12.00 21.94 0.10
C LEU A 46 11.30 22.80 1.17
N GLY A 47 10.97 22.24 2.33
CA GLY A 47 10.23 22.92 3.37
C GLY A 47 8.75 23.13 3.00
N ALA A 48 7.96 23.62 3.95
CA ALA A 48 6.49 23.65 3.84
C ALA A 48 5.96 24.46 2.64
N ILE A 49 6.64 25.56 2.27
CA ILE A 49 6.18 26.46 1.21
C ILE A 49 6.48 25.89 -0.18
N LEU A 50 7.74 25.55 -0.47
CA LEU A 50 8.10 25.05 -1.80
C LEU A 50 7.55 23.64 -2.07
N SER A 51 7.30 22.85 -1.02
CA SER A 51 6.67 21.54 -1.16
C SER A 51 5.14 21.58 -1.20
N ALA A 52 4.51 22.76 -1.12
CA ALA A 52 3.05 22.88 -1.08
C ALA A 52 2.35 22.27 -2.32
N PRO A 53 2.82 22.45 -3.57
CA PRO A 53 2.17 21.83 -4.73
C PRO A 53 2.22 20.29 -4.69
N LEU A 54 3.37 19.74 -4.30
CA LEU A 54 3.54 18.29 -4.12
C LEU A 54 2.67 17.78 -2.98
N THR A 55 2.62 18.50 -1.85
CA THR A 55 1.78 18.16 -0.70
C THR A 55 0.32 18.12 -1.10
N PHE A 56 -0.18 19.15 -1.80
CA PHE A 56 -1.54 19.20 -2.31
C PHE A 56 -1.85 18.02 -3.25
N PHE A 57 -0.95 17.70 -4.18
CA PHE A 57 -1.10 16.55 -5.06
C PHE A 57 -1.25 15.24 -4.29
N LEU A 58 -0.36 14.97 -3.32
CA LEU A 58 -0.43 13.75 -2.51
C LEU A 58 -1.66 13.72 -1.60
N ASP A 59 -2.07 14.86 -1.06
CA ASP A 59 -3.25 14.96 -0.20
C ASP A 59 -4.55 14.62 -0.94
N ILE A 60 -4.63 14.85 -2.26
CA ILE A 60 -5.75 14.37 -3.08
C ILE A 60 -5.86 12.84 -3.00
N PHE A 61 -4.75 12.11 -3.20
CA PHE A 61 -4.75 10.64 -3.15
C PHE A 61 -5.03 10.08 -1.75
N ARG A 62 -4.80 10.86 -0.70
CA ARG A 62 -5.12 10.48 0.69
C ARG A 62 -6.55 10.83 1.09
N SER A 63 -7.12 11.86 0.49
CA SER A 63 -8.44 12.40 0.84
C SER A 63 -9.57 11.80 0.01
N VAL A 64 -9.29 11.42 -1.25
CA VAL A 64 -10.28 10.80 -2.13
C VAL A 64 -10.36 9.30 -1.84
N PRO A 65 -11.55 8.70 -1.67
CA PRO A 65 -11.70 7.26 -1.52
C PRO A 65 -11.03 6.48 -2.66
N LEU A 66 -10.23 5.47 -2.33
CA LEU A 66 -9.49 4.66 -3.30
C LEU A 66 -10.38 4.04 -4.38
N LEU A 67 -11.59 3.62 -4.02
CA LEU A 67 -12.59 3.12 -4.97
C LEU A 67 -12.91 4.16 -6.05
N ILE A 68 -13.09 5.43 -5.67
CA ILE A 68 -13.34 6.53 -6.61
C ILE A 68 -12.11 6.74 -7.49
N GLN A 69 -10.90 6.66 -6.94
CA GLN A 69 -9.67 6.81 -7.72
C GLN A 69 -9.55 5.71 -8.79
N LEU A 70 -9.85 4.46 -8.45
CA LEU A 70 -9.82 3.34 -9.40
C LEU A 70 -10.83 3.51 -10.54
N VAL A 71 -12.07 3.85 -10.20
CA VAL A 71 -13.15 4.07 -11.19
C VAL A 71 -12.82 5.25 -12.09
N LEU A 72 -12.40 6.37 -11.51
CA LEU A 72 -12.07 7.59 -12.24
C LEU A 72 -10.88 7.39 -13.15
N ALA A 73 -9.80 6.75 -12.68
CA ALA A 73 -8.63 6.47 -13.51
C ALA A 73 -8.99 5.58 -14.69
N ASN A 74 -9.75 4.50 -14.46
CA ASN A 74 -10.18 3.60 -15.52
C ASN A 74 -11.05 4.31 -16.57
N ALA A 75 -12.03 5.12 -16.12
CA ALA A 75 -12.91 5.88 -17.01
C ALA A 75 -12.14 6.96 -17.80
N PHE A 76 -11.25 7.69 -17.14
CA PHE A 76 -10.47 8.77 -17.76
C PHE A 76 -9.52 8.23 -18.84
N LEU A 77 -8.79 7.15 -18.55
CA LEU A 77 -7.86 6.53 -19.50
C LEU A 77 -8.60 5.99 -20.74
N GLY A 78 -9.74 5.32 -20.53
CA GLY A 78 -10.51 4.72 -21.62
C GLY A 78 -11.30 5.74 -22.45
N MET A 79 -11.96 6.71 -21.83
CA MET A 79 -12.86 7.64 -22.53
C MET A 79 -12.14 8.90 -23.03
N VAL A 80 -11.26 9.48 -22.22
CA VAL A 80 -10.63 10.77 -22.53
C VAL A 80 -9.34 10.55 -23.32
N LEU A 81 -8.44 9.70 -22.81
CA LEU A 81 -7.17 9.42 -23.48
C LEU A 81 -7.28 8.34 -24.58
N LYS A 82 -8.41 7.63 -24.66
CA LYS A 82 -8.65 6.51 -25.59
C LYS A 82 -7.57 5.41 -25.50
N LEU A 83 -6.96 5.27 -24.32
CA LEU A 83 -5.96 4.25 -24.02
C LEU A 83 -6.65 3.05 -23.39
N GLN A 84 -6.65 1.92 -24.10
CA GLN A 84 -7.17 0.66 -23.57
C GLN A 84 -6.10 -0.07 -22.77
N LEU A 85 -5.84 0.42 -21.55
CA LEU A 85 -4.97 -0.28 -20.61
C LEU A 85 -5.72 -1.43 -19.95
N SER A 86 -5.01 -2.52 -19.63
CA SER A 86 -5.62 -3.61 -18.88
C SER A 86 -5.98 -3.13 -17.46
N GLY A 87 -7.05 -3.69 -16.89
CA GLY A 87 -7.46 -3.38 -15.52
C GLY A 87 -6.34 -3.60 -14.51
N PHE A 88 -5.44 -4.55 -14.77
CA PHE A 88 -4.26 -4.81 -13.96
C PHE A 88 -3.29 -3.62 -13.94
N PHE A 89 -3.01 -3.00 -15.09
CA PHE A 89 -2.13 -1.81 -15.14
C PHE A 89 -2.76 -0.61 -14.45
N VAL A 90 -4.06 -0.38 -14.68
CA VAL A 90 -4.80 0.71 -14.01
C VAL A 90 -4.76 0.52 -12.49
N ALA A 91 -5.02 -0.71 -12.03
CA ALA A 91 -4.94 -1.08 -10.62
C ALA A 91 -3.57 -0.79 -10.02
N CYS A 92 -2.51 -1.32 -10.66
CA CYS A 92 -1.14 -1.16 -10.17
C CYS A 92 -0.76 0.31 -10.11
N MET A 93 -1.12 1.11 -11.12
CA MET A 93 -0.85 2.54 -11.16
C MET A 93 -1.53 3.28 -10.00
N VAL A 94 -2.86 3.13 -9.86
CA VAL A 94 -3.64 3.84 -8.84
C VAL A 94 -3.19 3.43 -7.44
N LEU A 95 -3.05 2.13 -7.17
CA LEU A 95 -2.58 1.64 -5.88
C LEU A 95 -1.15 2.08 -5.58
N SER A 96 -0.26 2.19 -6.58
CA SER A 96 1.10 2.71 -6.38
C SER A 96 1.08 4.19 -5.99
N LEU A 97 0.24 5.00 -6.66
CA LEU A 97 0.10 6.42 -6.35
C LEU A 97 -0.50 6.63 -4.96
N TYR A 98 -1.58 5.91 -4.64
CA TYR A 98 -2.17 5.85 -3.32
C TYR A 98 -1.11 5.50 -2.26
N THR A 99 -0.41 4.39 -2.44
CA THR A 99 0.63 3.93 -1.52
C THR A 99 1.77 4.96 -1.38
N SER A 100 2.17 5.60 -2.48
CA SER A 100 3.22 6.63 -2.45
C SER A 100 2.84 7.86 -1.63
N ALA A 101 1.56 8.27 -1.67
CA ALA A 101 1.09 9.41 -0.91
C ALA A 101 1.11 9.16 0.61
N TYR A 102 0.67 7.98 1.05
CA TYR A 102 0.77 7.60 2.46
C TYR A 102 2.22 7.34 2.88
N CYS A 103 3.00 6.66 2.03
CA CYS A 103 4.40 6.37 2.32
C CYS A 103 5.25 7.65 2.42
N ALA A 104 4.95 8.69 1.63
CA ALA A 104 5.63 9.98 1.72
C ALA A 104 5.45 10.65 3.08
N GLU A 105 4.27 10.55 3.69
CA GLU A 105 4.02 11.06 5.05
C GLU A 105 4.69 10.20 6.11
N ILE A 106 4.70 8.88 5.94
CA ILE A 106 5.42 7.98 6.85
C ILE A 106 6.91 8.31 6.86
N VAL A 107 7.51 8.54 5.68
CA VAL A 107 8.92 8.90 5.54
C VAL A 107 9.19 10.28 6.12
N ARG A 108 8.35 11.28 5.82
CA ARG A 108 8.47 12.63 6.39
C ARG A 108 8.36 12.59 7.92
N GLY A 109 7.36 11.91 8.46
CA GLY A 109 7.16 11.74 9.89
C GLY A 109 8.32 11.00 10.56
N GLY A 110 8.88 9.97 9.91
CA GLY A 110 10.08 9.28 10.40
C GLY A 110 11.31 10.18 10.45
N ILE A 111 11.51 11.05 9.45
CA ILE A 111 12.62 12.01 9.43
C ILE A 111 12.41 13.10 10.51
N ASP A 112 11.19 13.62 10.64
CA ASP A 112 10.83 14.66 11.62
C ASP A 112 10.89 14.15 13.07
N ALA A 113 10.76 12.82 13.28
CA ALA A 113 10.90 12.20 14.60
C ALA A 113 12.35 12.22 15.13
N VAL A 114 13.34 12.44 14.27
CA VAL A 114 14.75 12.52 14.70
C VAL A 114 14.99 13.84 15.44
N PRO A 115 15.47 13.82 16.70
CA PRO A 115 15.63 15.04 17.49
C PRO A 115 16.51 16.08 16.81
N ALA A 116 16.03 17.32 16.76
CA ALA A 116 16.79 18.43 16.19
C ALA A 116 18.12 18.66 16.93
N THR A 117 18.22 18.29 18.21
CA THR A 117 19.47 18.29 19.00
C THR A 117 20.53 17.38 18.40
N THR A 118 20.17 16.16 18.01
CA THR A 118 21.07 15.19 17.37
C THR A 118 21.60 15.72 16.05
N ARG A 119 20.72 16.33 15.24
CA ARG A 119 21.09 16.95 13.96
C ARG A 119 22.00 18.16 14.17
N ARG A 120 21.73 18.99 15.18
CA ARG A 120 22.62 20.12 15.53
C ARG A 120 23.99 19.64 16.01
N ALA A 121 24.06 18.58 16.81
CA ALA A 121 25.33 17.99 17.25
C ALA A 121 26.16 17.46 16.07
N ALA A 122 25.52 16.78 15.12
CA ALA A 122 26.16 16.35 13.88
C ALA A 122 26.78 17.53 13.10
N ARG A 123 26.06 18.65 13.00
CA ARG A 123 26.57 19.87 12.37
C ARG A 123 27.73 20.49 13.14
N SER A 124 27.72 20.45 14.48
CA SER A 124 28.85 20.90 15.32
C SER A 124 30.11 20.06 15.14
N LEU A 125 29.96 18.78 14.76
CA LEU A 125 31.07 17.89 14.39
C LEU A 125 31.56 18.08 12.94
N GLY A 126 31.06 19.10 12.24
CA GLY A 126 31.46 19.42 10.86
C GLY A 126 30.77 18.58 9.78
N MET A 127 29.77 17.77 10.13
CA MET A 127 29.04 16.99 9.13
C MET A 127 28.24 17.91 8.20
N THR A 128 28.33 17.65 6.90
CA THR A 128 27.45 18.24 5.89
C THR A 128 26.03 17.71 6.04
N TRP A 129 25.05 18.39 5.42
CA TRP A 129 23.65 17.94 5.45
C TRP A 129 23.47 16.52 4.89
N VAL A 130 24.20 16.18 3.81
CA VAL A 130 24.14 14.83 3.21
C VAL A 130 24.72 13.79 4.15
N GLN A 131 25.80 14.12 4.87
CA GLN A 131 26.40 13.22 5.86
C GLN A 131 25.48 13.00 7.06
N ASP A 132 24.88 14.06 7.61
CA ASP A 132 23.86 13.99 8.69
C ASP A 132 22.68 13.11 8.25
N MET A 133 22.13 13.41 7.06
CA MET A 133 20.99 12.69 6.53
C MET A 133 21.29 11.19 6.34
N ARG A 134 22.41 10.86 5.70
CA ARG A 134 22.75 9.47 5.37
C ARG A 134 23.15 8.62 6.58
N HIS A 135 23.92 9.18 7.52
CA HIS A 135 24.54 8.39 8.60
C HIS A 135 23.77 8.43 9.92
N ILE A 136 22.92 9.44 10.13
CA ILE A 136 22.21 9.64 11.40
C ILE A 136 20.71 9.59 11.18
N VAL A 137 20.18 10.48 10.33
CA VAL A 137 18.73 10.67 10.20
C VAL A 137 18.07 9.47 9.53
N MET A 138 18.55 9.04 8.35
CA MET A 138 17.91 7.94 7.60
C MET A 138 17.89 6.60 8.36
N PRO A 139 18.98 6.16 9.02
CA PRO A 139 18.94 4.93 9.81
C PRO A 139 17.98 4.99 11.00
N LEU A 140 17.82 6.15 11.63
CA LEU A 140 16.88 6.30 12.75
C LEU A 140 15.43 6.44 12.24
N ALA A 141 15.22 7.27 11.22
CA ALA A 141 13.93 7.49 10.58
C ALA A 141 13.35 6.19 10.01
N THR A 142 14.17 5.31 9.43
CA THR A 142 13.72 4.01 8.91
C THR A 142 13.22 3.09 10.02
N ARG A 143 13.85 3.08 11.21
CA ARG A 143 13.36 2.31 12.36
C ARG A 143 11.99 2.82 12.84
N VAL A 144 11.82 4.13 12.89
CA VAL A 144 10.54 4.76 13.27
C VAL A 144 9.46 4.52 12.21
N ALA A 145 9.82 4.58 10.93
CA ALA A 145 8.89 4.49 9.80
C ALA A 145 8.43 3.05 9.50
N LEU A 146 9.26 2.02 9.77
CA LEU A 146 8.97 0.66 9.32
C LEU A 146 7.68 0.07 9.89
N PRO A 147 7.34 0.20 11.19
CA PRO A 147 6.09 -0.34 11.71
C PRO A 147 4.87 0.25 10.97
N SER A 148 4.86 1.56 10.78
CA SER A 148 3.83 2.28 10.02
C SER A 148 3.78 1.83 8.55
N TRP A 149 4.93 1.60 7.94
CA TRP A 149 5.03 1.09 6.56
C TRP A 149 4.48 -0.33 6.41
N ILE A 150 4.73 -1.22 7.38
CA ILE A 150 4.16 -2.58 7.38
C ILE A 150 2.63 -2.49 7.53
N GLY A 151 2.14 -1.61 8.40
CA GLY A 151 0.72 -1.31 8.52
C GLY A 151 0.10 -0.84 7.20
N LEU A 152 0.79 0.07 6.48
CA LEU A 152 0.37 0.52 5.16
C LEU A 152 0.34 -0.63 4.15
N ALA A 153 1.38 -1.47 4.08
CA ALA A 153 1.42 -2.62 3.16
C ALA A 153 0.28 -3.62 3.42
N LEU A 154 -0.05 -3.87 4.70
CA LEU A 154 -1.20 -4.68 5.10
C LEU A 154 -2.54 -4.04 4.72
N GLY A 155 -2.65 -2.72 4.83
CA GLY A 155 -3.79 -1.94 4.37
C GLY A 155 -3.99 -2.09 2.86
N VAL A 156 -2.93 -1.82 2.08
CA VAL A 156 -2.93 -1.93 0.61
C VAL A 156 -3.31 -3.34 0.17
N MET A 157 -2.88 -4.38 0.89
CA MET A 157 -3.27 -5.76 0.57
C MET A 157 -4.77 -6.00 0.71
N LYS A 158 -5.42 -5.43 1.74
CA LYS A 158 -6.87 -5.51 1.92
C LYS A 158 -7.60 -4.64 0.90
N ASP A 159 -7.08 -3.44 0.66
CA ASP A 159 -7.61 -2.49 -0.30
C ASP A 159 -7.50 -2.98 -1.75
N SER A 160 -6.56 -3.88 -2.05
CA SER A 160 -6.45 -4.54 -3.35
C SER A 160 -7.70 -5.32 -3.75
N ALA A 161 -8.55 -5.68 -2.77
CA ALA A 161 -9.88 -6.24 -3.04
C ALA A 161 -10.74 -5.30 -3.89
N LEU A 162 -10.62 -3.97 -3.72
CA LEU A 162 -11.39 -2.96 -4.47
C LEU A 162 -11.07 -2.95 -5.97
N VAL A 163 -9.93 -3.54 -6.36
CA VAL A 163 -9.49 -3.62 -7.75
C VAL A 163 -10.45 -4.45 -8.62
N TYR A 164 -11.28 -5.30 -8.02
CA TYR A 164 -12.31 -6.03 -8.77
C TYR A 164 -13.22 -5.12 -9.63
N VAL A 165 -13.38 -3.85 -9.25
CA VAL A 165 -14.19 -2.86 -9.97
C VAL A 165 -13.59 -2.49 -11.32
N VAL A 166 -12.27 -2.56 -11.47
CA VAL A 166 -11.58 -2.42 -12.76
C VAL A 166 -11.40 -3.78 -13.46
N GLN A 167 -12.23 -4.76 -13.10
CA GLN A 167 -12.32 -6.09 -13.71
C GLN A 167 -11.06 -6.96 -13.62
N VAL A 168 -10.17 -6.70 -12.65
CA VAL A 168 -9.09 -7.65 -12.35
C VAL A 168 -9.68 -8.85 -11.63
N THR A 169 -9.34 -10.05 -12.10
CA THR A 169 -9.74 -11.30 -11.44
C THR A 169 -8.80 -11.61 -10.30
N GLU A 170 -8.97 -10.90 -9.19
CA GLU A 170 -8.31 -11.19 -7.91
C GLU A 170 -9.24 -12.02 -7.00
N LEU A 171 -8.85 -12.25 -5.75
CA LEU A 171 -9.56 -13.12 -4.81
C LEU A 171 -11.03 -12.74 -4.60
N LEU A 172 -11.37 -11.46 -4.38
CA LEU A 172 -12.75 -11.02 -4.18
C LEU A 172 -13.57 -11.17 -5.48
N LYS A 173 -13.02 -10.81 -6.64
CA LYS A 173 -13.66 -11.04 -7.94
C LYS A 173 -13.92 -12.52 -8.20
N SER A 174 -12.94 -13.37 -7.91
CA SER A 174 -13.04 -14.83 -8.05
C SER A 174 -14.15 -15.37 -7.15
N THR A 175 -14.24 -14.85 -5.92
CA THR A 175 -15.33 -15.17 -4.99
C THR A 175 -16.68 -14.73 -5.56
N GLN A 176 -16.82 -13.51 -6.07
CA GLN A 176 -18.07 -13.00 -6.67
C GLN A 176 -18.55 -13.84 -7.86
N ILE A 177 -17.61 -14.33 -8.69
CA ILE A 177 -17.92 -15.25 -9.80
C ILE A 177 -18.51 -16.56 -9.26
N LEU A 178 -17.92 -17.13 -8.21
CA LEU A 178 -18.46 -18.33 -7.55
C LEU A 178 -19.79 -18.07 -6.86
N ILE A 179 -20.00 -16.90 -6.27
CA ILE A 179 -21.29 -16.53 -5.64
C ILE A 179 -22.39 -16.52 -6.69
N THR A 180 -22.11 -15.99 -7.87
CA THR A 180 -23.11 -15.96 -8.96
C THR A 180 -23.41 -17.36 -9.48
N ARG A 181 -22.43 -18.27 -9.47
CA ARG A 181 -22.59 -19.67 -9.90
C ARG A 181 -23.32 -20.54 -8.87
N LEU A 182 -22.89 -20.47 -7.61
CA LEU A 182 -23.30 -21.38 -6.54
C LEU A 182 -24.43 -20.82 -5.67
N GLN A 183 -24.69 -19.52 -5.74
CA GLN A 183 -25.72 -18.79 -4.98
C GLN A 183 -25.58 -18.91 -3.45
N GLU A 184 -24.37 -19.20 -2.96
CA GLU A 184 -24.03 -19.35 -1.54
C GLU A 184 -23.10 -18.21 -1.05
N PRO A 185 -23.59 -16.96 -0.94
CA PRO A 185 -22.75 -15.79 -0.65
C PRO A 185 -22.06 -15.84 0.71
N LEU A 186 -22.77 -16.25 1.76
CA LEU A 186 -22.23 -16.26 3.12
C LEU A 186 -21.04 -17.23 3.23
N PHE A 187 -21.21 -18.44 2.71
CA PHE A 187 -20.19 -19.48 2.79
C PHE A 187 -18.93 -19.11 1.98
N LEU A 188 -19.10 -18.59 0.76
CA LEU A 188 -17.99 -18.19 -0.09
C LEU A 188 -17.24 -16.97 0.44
N LEU A 189 -17.94 -16.00 1.04
CA LEU A 189 -17.30 -14.86 1.69
C LEU A 189 -16.51 -15.26 2.94
N LEU A 190 -16.96 -16.27 3.70
CA LEU A 190 -16.18 -16.82 4.81
C LEU A 190 -14.87 -17.46 4.33
N ILE A 191 -14.92 -18.22 3.22
CA ILE A 191 -13.70 -18.78 2.60
C ILE A 191 -12.78 -17.66 2.12
N CYS A 192 -13.30 -16.68 1.39
CA CYS A 192 -12.53 -15.52 0.93
C CYS A 192 -11.85 -14.79 2.10
N GLY A 193 -12.59 -14.56 3.19
CA GLY A 193 -12.06 -13.98 4.43
C GLY A 193 -10.95 -14.83 5.05
N ALA A 194 -11.09 -16.15 5.04
CA ALA A 194 -10.04 -17.06 5.50
C ALA A 194 -8.76 -16.96 4.66
N PHE A 195 -8.87 -16.85 3.33
CA PHE A 195 -7.71 -16.59 2.47
C PHE A 195 -7.03 -15.26 2.80
N TYR A 196 -7.80 -14.17 2.90
CA TYR A 196 -7.25 -12.87 3.32
C TYR A 196 -6.57 -12.93 4.68
N PHE A 197 -7.15 -13.67 5.63
CA PHE A 197 -6.56 -13.89 6.96
C PHE A 197 -5.25 -14.67 6.87
N ILE A 198 -5.22 -15.80 6.16
CA ILE A 198 -4.01 -16.64 6.00
C ILE A 198 -2.85 -15.83 5.38
N ILE A 199 -3.14 -14.97 4.41
CA ILE A 199 -2.13 -14.15 3.75
C ILE A 199 -1.69 -12.99 4.67
N SER A 200 -2.62 -12.32 5.35
CA SER A 200 -2.33 -11.12 6.15
C SER A 200 -1.74 -11.42 7.53
N PHE A 201 -2.12 -12.55 8.14
CA PHE A 201 -1.78 -12.86 9.52
C PHE A 201 -0.27 -13.01 9.77
N PRO A 202 0.50 -13.74 8.94
CA PRO A 202 1.96 -13.82 9.10
C PRO A 202 2.62 -12.45 9.00
N LEU A 203 2.18 -11.63 8.04
CA LEU A 203 2.73 -10.31 7.79
C LEU A 203 2.39 -9.32 8.91
N ALA A 204 1.16 -9.40 9.46
CA ALA A 204 0.74 -8.63 10.63
C ALA A 204 1.52 -9.00 11.90
N ARG A 205 1.76 -10.29 12.12
CA ARG A 205 2.51 -10.76 13.30
C ARG A 205 3.99 -10.37 13.22
N PHE A 206 4.57 -10.40 12.01
CA PHE A 206 5.91 -9.89 11.77
C PHE A 206 6.02 -8.38 12.04
N GLY A 207 5.04 -7.60 11.57
CA GLY A 207 4.96 -6.15 11.85
C GLY A 207 4.89 -5.83 13.35
N GLY A 208 4.00 -6.50 14.09
CA GLY A 208 3.86 -6.28 15.53
C GLY A 208 5.08 -6.73 16.34
N TYR A 209 5.84 -7.72 15.86
CA TYR A 209 7.11 -8.10 16.48
C TYR A 209 8.18 -7.00 16.31
N LEU A 210 8.29 -6.42 15.12
CA LEU A 210 9.24 -5.33 14.84
C LEU A 210 8.90 -4.05 15.63
N GLU A 211 7.61 -3.72 15.71
CA GLU A 211 7.12 -2.58 16.50
C GLU A 211 7.53 -2.69 17.98
N LYS A 212 7.34 -3.88 18.58
CA LYS A 212 7.73 -4.14 19.99
C LYS A 212 9.23 -4.10 20.22
N ARG A 213 10.02 -4.54 19.24
CA ARG A 213 11.49 -4.54 19.37
C ARG A 213 12.04 -3.11 19.36
N TRP A 214 11.52 -2.24 18.49
CA TRP A 214 12.07 -0.90 18.30
C TRP A 214 11.42 0.20 19.13
N SER A 215 10.26 -0.06 19.75
CA SER A 215 9.73 0.83 20.78
C SER A 215 10.50 0.76 22.11
N ASN A 216 11.32 -0.28 22.32
CA ASN A 216 12.05 -0.53 23.56
C ASN A 216 13.56 -0.20 23.46
N ASP A 217 14.05 0.20 22.27
CA ASP A 217 15.44 0.62 21.99
C ASP A 217 15.51 2.13 21.75
#